data_AF-Q2BAU1-F1
#
_entry.id   AF-Q2BAU1-F1
#
_cell.length_a   1.000
_cell.length_b   1.000
_cell.length_c   1.000
_cell.angle_alpha   90.00
_cell.angle_beta   90.00
_cell.angle_gamma   90.00
#
_symmetry.space_group_name_H-M   'P 1'
#
loop_
_entity.id
_entity.type
_entity.pdbx_description
1 polymer ?
#
loop_
_entity_poly.entity_id
_entity_poly.type
_entity_poly.pdbx_seq_one_letter_code
_entity_poly.pdbx_strand_id
1 'polypeptide(L)'
;MLELFVLPGSPAAYTIANCFWEVLMFQLLEKTIIMMASLRIFSGSLEILAAFLIIKYNDIEKALVLNSSLALVGPLILIATTTIGLIGLADKVSFTKMLWVFAGVGCILYGVKS
;
A
#
# COMPACT_ATOMS: atom_id res chain seq x y z
N MET A 1 34.99 4.36 -6.18
CA MET A 1 35.17 3.27 -7.17
C MET A 1 33.79 2.79 -7.64
N LEU A 2 33.00 3.69 -8.24
CA LEU A 2 31.69 3.40 -8.86
C LEU A 2 31.35 4.52 -9.86
N GLU A 3 32.35 4.93 -10.66
CA GLU A 3 32.21 5.88 -11.77
C GLU A 3 32.93 5.34 -13.03
N LEU A 4 32.73 4.07 -13.37
CA LEU A 4 33.44 3.44 -14.50
C LEU A 4 32.52 2.74 -15.53
N PHE A 5 31.24 3.10 -15.58
CA PHE A 5 30.37 2.64 -16.68
C PHE A 5 29.57 3.79 -17.30
N VAL A 6 30.29 4.83 -17.73
CA VAL A 6 29.78 5.76 -18.75
C VAL A 6 30.41 5.34 -20.07
N LEU A 7 29.72 4.50 -20.83
CA LEU A 7 29.91 4.39 -22.27
C LEU A 7 28.54 4.50 -22.95
N PRO A 8 28.18 5.66 -23.53
CA PRO A 8 27.08 5.72 -24.46
C PRO A 8 27.64 6.01 -25.87
N GLY A 9 27.61 5.00 -26.73
CA GLY A 9 27.72 5.20 -28.18
C GLY A 9 26.39 5.03 -28.92
N SER A 10 25.39 4.39 -28.31
CA SER A 10 24.08 4.16 -28.95
C SER A 10 22.91 4.39 -27.99
N PRO A 11 21.80 4.99 -28.45
CA PRO A 11 20.57 5.17 -27.66
C PRO A 11 20.04 3.86 -27.07
N ALA A 12 20.25 2.74 -27.77
CA ALA A 12 19.83 1.41 -27.32
C ALA A 12 20.52 0.96 -26.02
N ALA A 13 21.82 1.24 -25.84
CA ALA A 13 22.55 0.83 -24.64
C ALA A 13 22.07 1.57 -23.39
N TYR A 14 21.75 2.86 -23.51
CA TYR A 14 21.18 3.64 -22.41
C TYR A 14 19.77 3.15 -22.01
N THR A 15 18.94 2.80 -22.98
CA THR A 15 17.61 2.22 -22.73
C THR A 15 17.70 0.87 -22.03
N ILE A 16 18.63 0.00 -22.46
CA ILE A 16 18.84 -1.32 -21.83
C ILE A 16 19.38 -1.16 -20.41
N ALA A 17 20.30 -0.23 -20.17
CA ALA A 17 20.83 0.04 -18.83
C ALA A 17 19.76 0.57 -17.86
N ASN A 18 18.88 1.47 -18.31
CA ASN A 18 17.76 1.95 -17.50
C ASN A 18 16.73 0.85 -17.22
N CYS A 19 16.35 0.06 -18.23
CA CYS A 19 15.46 -1.09 -18.05
C CYS A 19 16.05 -2.10 -17.05
N PHE A 20 17.36 -2.37 -17.15
CA PHE A 20 18.07 -3.23 -16.21
C PHE A 20 18.10 -2.64 -14.79
N TRP A 21 18.38 -1.34 -14.65
CA TRP A 21 18.38 -0.66 -13.36
C TRP A 21 16.98 -0.62 -12.74
N GLU A 22 15.92 -0.40 -13.51
CA GLU A 22 14.54 -0.46 -13.01
C GLU A 22 14.16 -1.87 -12.52
N VAL A 23 14.47 -2.91 -13.30
CA VAL A 23 14.21 -4.30 -12.89
C VAL A 23 15.02 -4.66 -11.64
N LEU A 24 16.27 -4.18 -11.53
CA LEU A 24 17.10 -4.37 -10.35
C LEU A 24 16.57 -3.62 -9.12
N MET A 25 16.05 -2.39 -9.30
CA MET A 25 15.40 -1.61 -8.24
C MET A 25 14.18 -2.33 -7.67
N PHE A 26 13.37 -3.01 -8.51
CA PHE A 26 12.25 -3.84 -8.03
C PHE A 26 12.71 -5.07 -7.23
N GLN A 27 13.85 -5.67 -7.58
CA GLN A 27 14.43 -6.81 -6.85
C GLN A 27 15.03 -6.41 -5.49
N LEU A 28 15.39 -5.13 -5.31
CA LEU A 28 15.90 -4.57 -4.06
C LEU A 28 14.80 -4.06 -3.12
N LEU A 29 13.53 -4.13 -3.51
CA LEU A 29 12.44 -3.70 -2.63
C LEU A 29 12.34 -4.61 -1.41
N GLU A 30 12.33 -3.97 -0.24
CA GLU A 30 12.10 -4.65 1.02
C GLU A 30 10.80 -5.45 0.99
N LYS A 31 10.86 -6.70 1.43
CA LYS A 31 9.69 -7.61 1.46
C LYS A 31 8.50 -6.97 2.19
N THR A 32 8.78 -6.23 3.26
CA THR A 32 7.79 -5.46 4.02
C THR A 32 7.09 -4.40 3.16
N ILE A 33 7.83 -3.67 2.31
CA ILE A 33 7.27 -2.66 1.42
C ILE A 33 6.37 -3.30 0.36
N ILE A 34 6.82 -4.41 -0.24
CA ILE A 34 6.02 -5.15 -1.22
C ILE A 34 4.70 -5.60 -0.56
N MET A 35 4.76 -6.19 0.63
CA MET A 35 3.55 -6.60 1.37
C MET A 35 2.61 -5.43 1.68
N MET A 36 3.15 -4.29 2.14
CA MET A 36 2.34 -3.09 2.42
C MET A 36 1.67 -2.54 1.15
N ALA A 37 2.42 -2.48 0.04
CA ALA A 37 1.93 -2.02 -1.25
C ALA A 37 0.87 -2.98 -1.81
N SER A 38 1.11 -4.29 -1.75
CA SER A 38 0.15 -5.31 -2.21
C SER A 38 -1.18 -5.23 -1.47
N LEU A 39 -1.18 -5.02 -0.15
CA LEU A 39 -2.42 -4.83 0.62
C LEU A 39 -3.19 -3.57 0.18
N ARG A 40 -2.48 -2.48 -0.15
CA ARG A 40 -3.11 -1.26 -0.66
C ARG A 40 -3.70 -1.46 -2.05
N ILE A 41 -2.97 -2.13 -2.94
CA ILE A 41 -3.46 -2.47 -4.28
C ILE A 41 -4.71 -3.36 -4.17
N PHE A 42 -4.67 -4.37 -3.30
CA PHE A 42 -5.82 -5.24 -3.05
C PHE A 42 -7.03 -4.45 -2.55
N SER A 43 -6.86 -3.62 -1.52
CA SER A 43 -7.95 -2.77 -1.01
C SER A 43 -8.50 -1.81 -2.05
N GLY A 44 -7.63 -1.12 -2.79
CA GLY A 44 -8.04 -0.21 -3.85
C GLY A 44 -8.78 -0.91 -4.98
N SER A 45 -8.42 -2.17 -5.28
CA SER A 45 -9.14 -2.98 -6.25
C SER A 45 -10.58 -3.27 -5.81
N LEU A 46 -10.83 -3.45 -4.50
CA LEU A 46 -12.18 -3.62 -3.96
C LEU A 46 -13.02 -2.34 -4.13
N GLU A 47 -12.41 -1.16 -3.96
CA GLU A 47 -13.07 0.12 -4.24
C GLU A 47 -13.45 0.27 -5.70
N ILE A 48 -12.53 -0.05 -6.61
CA ILE A 48 -12.80 -0.04 -8.06
C ILE A 48 -13.94 -1.02 -8.40
N LEU A 49 -13.94 -2.21 -7.81
CA LEU A 49 -14.98 -3.22 -8.03
C LEU A 49 -16.35 -2.75 -7.51
N ALA A 50 -16.39 -2.13 -6.33
CA ALA A 50 -17.59 -1.50 -5.79
C ALA A 50 -18.07 -0.35 -6.69
N ALA A 51 -17.18 0.49 -7.22
CA ALA A 51 -17.54 1.56 -8.15
C ALA A 51 -18.20 1.02 -9.43
N PHE A 52 -17.69 -0.08 -9.99
CA PHE A 52 -18.34 -0.75 -11.11
C PHE A 52 -19.76 -1.25 -10.76
N LEU A 53 -19.94 -1.81 -9.56
CA LEU A 53 -21.27 -2.24 -9.10
C LEU A 53 -22.22 -1.05 -8.87
N ILE A 54 -21.73 0.04 -8.29
CA ILE A 54 -22.49 1.29 -8.09
C ILE A 54 -23.03 1.80 -9.44
N ILE A 55 -22.16 1.90 -10.44
CA ILE A 55 -22.54 2.35 -11.78
C ILE A 55 -23.50 1.36 -12.44
N LYS A 56 -23.25 0.05 -12.30
CA LYS A 56 -24.10 -1.00 -12.90
C LYS A 56 -25.53 -1.00 -12.34
N TYR A 57 -25.69 -0.82 -11.03
CA TYR A 57 -27.01 -0.84 -10.41
C TYR A 57 -27.73 0.51 -10.51
N ASN A 58 -27.00 1.62 -10.65
CA ASN A 58 -27.51 2.97 -10.81
C ASN A 58 -28.63 3.32 -9.81
N ASP A 59 -28.44 2.91 -8.56
CA ASP A 59 -29.41 2.97 -7.49
C ASP A 59 -28.71 3.48 -6.22
N ILE A 60 -29.25 4.54 -5.63
CA ILE A 60 -28.63 5.27 -4.52
C ILE A 60 -28.59 4.39 -3.26
N GLU A 61 -29.64 3.59 -3.00
CA GLU A 61 -29.70 2.74 -1.81
C GLU A 61 -28.66 1.62 -1.90
N LYS A 62 -28.54 0.97 -3.07
CA LYS A 62 -27.52 -0.05 -3.30
C LYS A 62 -26.11 0.54 -3.24
N ALA A 63 -25.92 1.76 -3.73
CA ALA A 63 -24.64 2.44 -3.63
C ALA A 63 -24.24 2.76 -2.18
N LEU A 64 -25.20 3.19 -1.36
CA LEU A 64 -25.00 3.41 0.08
C LEU A 64 -24.61 2.10 0.80
N VAL A 65 -25.26 0.99 0.47
CA VAL A 65 -24.91 -0.33 1.05
C VAL A 65 -23.48 -0.74 0.67
N LEU A 66 -23.07 -0.57 -0.59
CA LEU A 66 -21.71 -0.88 -1.02
C LEU A 66 -20.67 0.00 -0.31
N ASN A 67 -20.89 1.32 -0.27
CA ASN A 67 -19.98 2.24 0.42
C ASN A 67 -19.90 1.97 1.92
N SER A 68 -21.04 1.66 2.57
CA SER A 68 -21.07 1.30 3.99
C SER A 68 -20.33 -0.01 4.26
N SER A 69 -20.41 -0.97 3.33
CA SER A 69 -19.65 -2.22 3.41
C SER A 69 -18.14 -1.96 3.30
N LEU A 70 -17.74 -1.06 2.39
CA LEU A 70 -16.34 -0.68 2.19
C LEU A 70 -15.78 0.18 3.34
N ALA A 71 -16.64 0.87 4.09
CA ALA A 71 -16.23 1.69 5.24
C ALA A 71 -15.49 0.88 6.31
N LEU A 72 -15.72 -0.43 6.41
CA LEU A 72 -14.98 -1.35 7.30
C LEU A 72 -13.70 -1.90 6.68
N VAL A 73 -13.63 -2.02 5.35
CA VAL A 73 -12.45 -2.54 4.65
C VAL A 73 -11.25 -1.63 4.83
N GLY A 74 -11.45 -0.31 4.72
CA GLY A 74 -10.39 0.69 4.90
C GLY A 74 -9.66 0.58 6.25
N PRO A 75 -10.38 0.65 7.40
CA PRO A 75 -9.80 0.43 8.72
C PRO A 75 -9.08 -0.91 8.89
N LEU A 76 -9.64 -2.02 8.37
CA LEU A 76 -9.00 -3.33 8.46
C LEU A 76 -7.67 -3.39 7.69
N ILE A 77 -7.63 -2.86 6.48
CA ILE A 77 -6.41 -2.81 5.66
C ILE A 77 -5.38 -1.86 6.28
N LEU A 78 -5.82 -0.73 6.85
CA LEU A 78 -4.96 0.19 7.58
C LEU A 78 -4.26 -0.52 8.75
N ILE A 79 -5.00 -1.27 9.55
CA ILE A 79 -4.44 -2.03 10.67
C ILE A 79 -3.42 -3.05 10.19
N ALA A 80 -3.77 -3.84 9.17
CA ALA A 80 -2.88 -4.86 8.63
C ALA A 80 -1.58 -4.25 8.08
N THR A 81 -1.68 -3.19 7.28
CA THR A 81 -0.49 -2.54 6.67
C THR A 81 0.37 -1.84 7.73
N THR A 82 -0.25 -1.17 8.70
CA THR A 82 0.48 -0.55 9.83
C THR A 82 1.17 -1.60 10.68
N THR A 83 0.53 -2.75 10.94
CA THR A 83 1.15 -3.85 11.70
C THR A 83 2.36 -4.42 10.96
N ILE A 84 2.25 -4.65 9.66
CA ILE A 84 3.37 -5.11 8.81
C ILE A 84 4.51 -4.09 8.84
N GLY A 85 4.20 -2.80 8.68
CA GLY A 85 5.19 -1.72 8.76
C GLY A 85 5.88 -1.64 10.12
N LEU A 86 5.13 -1.79 11.21
CA LEU A 86 5.68 -1.79 12.58
C LEU A 86 6.57 -3.02 12.84
N ILE A 87 6.18 -4.21 12.36
CA ILE A 87 7.04 -5.41 12.45
C ILE A 87 8.35 -5.18 11.70
N GLY A 88 8.31 -4.57 10.51
CA GLY A 88 9.52 -4.21 9.77
C GLY A 88 10.37 -3.12 10.43
N LEU A 89 9.83 -2.42 11.42
CA LEU A 89 10.49 -1.36 12.19
C LEU A 89 10.75 -1.76 13.66
N ALA A 90 10.48 -3.02 14.04
CA ALA A 90 10.43 -3.45 15.45
C ALA A 90 11.72 -3.17 16.21
N ASP A 91 12.88 -3.32 15.57
CA ASP A 91 14.19 -3.10 16.19
C ASP A 91 14.59 -1.61 16.24
N LYS A 92 13.88 -0.74 15.52
CA LYS A 92 14.22 0.69 15.36
C LYS A 92 13.27 1.64 16.09
N VAL A 93 12.11 1.15 16.51
CA VAL A 93 11.04 1.96 17.09
C VAL A 93 10.91 1.66 18.59
N SER A 94 10.88 2.70 19.42
CA SER A 94 10.69 2.54 20.86
C SER A 94 9.27 2.08 21.20
N PHE A 95 9.14 1.30 22.28
CA PHE A 95 7.86 0.76 22.74
C PHE A 95 6.80 1.86 22.97
N THR A 96 7.21 3.03 23.45
CA THR A 96 6.31 4.19 23.66
C THR A 96 5.67 4.69 22.36
N LYS A 97 6.44 4.74 21.24
CA LYS A 97 5.89 5.15 19.94
C LYS A 97 4.90 4.12 19.41
N MET A 98 5.20 2.85 19.63
CA MET A 98 4.33 1.75 19.23
C MET A 98 2.98 1.81 19.97
N LEU A 99 2.98 2.09 21.28
CA LEU A 99 1.73 2.30 22.05
C LEU A 99 0.88 3.45 21.49
N TRP A 100 1.49 4.57 21.12
CA TRP A 100 0.77 5.70 20.51
C TRP A 100 0.16 5.36 19.15
N VAL A 101 0.85 4.58 18.33
CA VAL A 101 0.30 4.10 17.05
C VAL A 101 -0.91 3.21 17.28
N PHE A 102 -0.81 2.26 18.21
CA PHE A 102 -1.94 1.39 18.56
C PHE A 102 -3.11 2.15 19.20
N ALA A 103 -2.84 3.20 19.98
CA ALA A 103 -3.88 4.08 20.50
C ALA A 103 -4.62 4.80 19.37
N GLY A 104 -3.90 5.36 18.38
CA GLY A 104 -4.51 5.99 17.21
C GLY A 104 -5.36 5.01 16.38
N VAL A 105 -4.85 3.79 16.15
CA VAL A 105 -5.60 2.70 15.53
C VAL A 105 -6.87 2.38 16.32
N GLY A 106 -6.77 2.31 17.65
CA GLY A 106 -7.91 2.10 18.56
C GLY A 106 -8.96 3.20 18.43
N CYS A 107 -8.56 4.47 18.31
CA CYS A 107 -9.48 5.59 18.07
C CYS A 107 -10.23 5.44 16.74
N ILE A 108 -9.54 5.03 15.66
CA ILE A 108 -10.18 4.79 14.35
C ILE A 108 -11.22 3.69 14.46
N LEU A 109 -10.87 2.56 15.08
CA LEU A 109 -11.80 1.44 15.29
C LEU A 109 -13.00 1.83 16.15
N TYR A 110 -12.77 2.59 17.22
CA TYR A 110 -13.84 3.09 18.07
C TYR A 110 -14.80 3.99 17.28
N GLY A 111 -14.26 4.91 16.46
CA GLY A 111 -15.07 5.80 15.63
C GLY A 111 -15.90 5.08 14.57
N VAL A 112 -15.44 3.95 14.05
CA VAL A 112 -16.18 3.15 13.06
C VAL A 112 -17.30 2.32 13.69
N LYS A 113 -17.20 1.99 14.98
CA LYS A 113 -18.19 1.21 15.73
C LYS A 113 -19.22 2.08 16.48
N SER A 114 -18.90 3.36 16.73
CA SER A 114 -19.76 4.32 17.44
C SER A 114 -20.93 4.81 16.58
#